data_AF-A0A0K2Y9H6-F1
#
_entry.id   AF-A0A0K2Y9H6-F1
#
_cell.length_a   1.000
_cell.length_b   1.000
_cell.length_c   1.000
_cell.angle_alpha   90.00
_cell.angle_beta   90.00
_cell.angle_gamma   90.00
#
_symmetry.space_group_name_H-M   'P 1'
#
loop_
_entity.id
_entity.type
_entity.pdbx_description
1 polymer ?
#
loop_
_entity_poly.entity_id
_entity_poly.type
_entity_poly.pdbx_seq_one_letter_code
_entity_poly.pdbx_strand_id
1 'polypeptide(L)'
;MSILETTLIFVGIPVVITAILAGLSYLAPRTAGETPAHYSLDKEWNHKPVLWSAVDEVTTRPGHHSGHAEIEGSADLIGGSASGRW
;
A
#
# COMPACT_ATOMS: atom_id res chain seq x y z
N MET A 1 17.28 37.35 -32.35
CA MET A 1 16.57 36.11 -31.95
C MET A 1 15.25 36.05 -32.66
N SER A 2 14.91 34.91 -33.26
CA SER A 2 13.59 34.67 -33.86
C SER A 2 12.62 34.01 -32.88
N ILE A 3 11.31 34.14 -33.11
CA ILE A 3 10.27 33.44 -32.32
C ILE A 3 10.49 31.92 -32.34
N LEU A 4 10.89 31.36 -33.49
CA LEU A 4 11.18 29.94 -33.62
C LEU A 4 12.35 29.53 -32.71
N GLU A 5 13.43 30.30 -32.75
CA GLU A 5 14.63 30.10 -31.92
C GLU A 5 14.32 30.20 -30.42
N THR A 6 13.57 31.23 -29.99
CA THR A 6 13.14 31.40 -28.60
C THR A 6 12.28 30.22 -28.14
N THR A 7 11.32 29.78 -28.96
CA THR A 7 10.44 28.66 -28.60
C THR A 7 11.20 27.34 -28.51
N LEU A 8 12.13 27.10 -29.43
CA LEU A 8 12.93 25.88 -29.46
C LEU A 8 13.85 25.79 -28.24
N ILE A 9 14.45 26.92 -27.83
CA ILE A 9 15.34 26.98 -26.67
C ILE A 9 14.56 26.82 -25.36
N PHE A 10 13.47 27.56 -25.17
CA PHE A 10 12.78 27.62 -23.87
C PHE A 10 11.69 26.57 -23.68
N VAL A 11 11.21 25.93 -24.75
CA VAL A 11 10.19 24.87 -24.67
C VAL A 11 10.72 23.56 -25.23
N GLY A 12 11.31 23.60 -26.43
CA GLY A 12 11.81 22.40 -27.10
C GLY A 12 12.88 21.66 -26.29
N ILE A 13 13.94 22.38 -25.89
CA ILE A 13 15.05 21.78 -25.12
C ILE A 13 14.56 21.20 -23.78
N PRO A 14 13.81 21.92 -22.94
CA PRO A 14 13.27 21.34 -21.70
C PRO A 14 12.42 20.09 -21.94
N VAL A 15 11.51 20.10 -22.93
CA VAL A 15 10.67 18.94 -23.24
C VAL A 15 11.50 17.74 -23.66
N VAL A 16 12.52 17.95 -24.50
CA VAL A 16 13.42 16.86 -24.94
C VAL A 16 14.20 16.30 -23.75
N ILE A 17 14.76 17.16 -22.90
CA ILE A 17 15.47 16.72 -21.68
C ILE A 17 14.53 15.91 -20.78
N THR A 18 13.31 16.40 -20.53
CA THR A 18 12.31 15.68 -19.72
C THR A 18 11.94 14.34 -20.34
N ALA A 19 11.75 14.27 -21.66
CA ALA A 19 11.43 13.03 -22.35
C ALA A 19 12.57 12.01 -22.25
N ILE A 20 13.83 12.45 -22.38
CA ILE A 20 15.01 11.60 -22.21
C ILE A 20 15.06 11.06 -20.78
N LEU A 21 14.94 11.93 -19.77
CA LEU A 21 14.96 11.51 -18.37
C LEU A 21 13.81 10.56 -18.05
N ALA A 22 12.58 10.86 -18.50
CA ALA A 22 11.43 9.99 -18.30
C ALA A 22 11.61 8.63 -18.97
N GLY A 23 12.13 8.60 -20.21
CA GLY A 23 12.43 7.36 -20.92
C GLY A 23 13.49 6.53 -20.20
N LEU A 24 14.58 7.16 -19.76
CA LEU A 24 15.63 6.49 -18.98
C LEU A 24 15.10 5.98 -17.63
N SER A 25 14.28 6.76 -16.92
CA SER A 25 13.68 6.33 -15.65
C SER A 25 12.64 5.22 -15.81
N TYR A 26 11.94 5.16 -16.94
CA TYR A 26 11.00 4.09 -17.25
C TYR A 26 11.71 2.78 -17.61
N LEU A 27 12.80 2.87 -18.38
CA LEU A 27 13.60 1.72 -18.80
C LEU A 27 14.55 1.22 -17.72
N ALA A 28 15.01 2.11 -16.83
CA ALA A 28 15.87 1.73 -15.73
C ALA A 28 15.13 0.79 -14.77
N PRO A 29 15.83 -0.21 -14.19
CA PRO A 29 15.26 -1.02 -13.13
C PRO A 29 14.86 -0.10 -11.96
N ARG A 30 13.62 -0.27 -11.47
CA ARG A 30 13.13 0.53 -10.35
C ARG A 30 14.00 0.27 -9.13
N THR A 31 14.67 1.31 -8.62
CA THR A 31 15.47 1.29 -7.39
C THR A 31 14.66 1.59 -6.13
N ALA A 32 13.36 1.88 -6.26
CA ALA A 32 12.46 1.96 -5.11
C ALA A 32 12.25 0.54 -4.57
N GLY A 33 12.52 0.36 -3.27
CA GLY A 33 12.68 -0.94 -2.59
C GLY A 33 11.75 -2.05 -3.07
N GLU A 34 12.29 -3.26 -3.15
CA GLU A 34 11.65 -4.46 -3.71
C GLU A 34 10.15 -4.46 -3.41
N THR A 35 9.36 -4.07 -4.39
CA THR A 35 7.92 -4.30 -4.31
C THR A 35 7.79 -5.81 -4.25
N PRO A 36 7.26 -6.38 -3.15
CA PRO A 36 7.23 -7.81 -2.99
C PRO A 36 6.47 -8.42 -4.17
N ALA A 37 6.98 -9.53 -4.69
CA ALA A 37 6.34 -10.24 -5.78
C ALA A 37 4.89 -10.60 -5.39
N HIS A 38 3.97 -10.48 -6.34
CA HIS A 38 2.59 -10.86 -6.13
C HIS A 38 2.51 -12.34 -5.72
N TYR A 39 1.80 -12.63 -4.62
CA TYR A 39 1.59 -14.02 -4.18
C TYR A 39 0.56 -14.72 -5.08
N SER A 40 0.93 -15.88 -5.60
CA SER A 40 0.05 -16.69 -6.43
C SER A 40 -0.54 -17.84 -5.61
N LEU A 41 -1.85 -18.09 -5.76
CA LEU A 41 -2.59 -19.08 -4.96
C LEU A 41 -2.17 -20.53 -5.22
N ASP A 42 -1.48 -20.82 -6.32
CA ASP A 42 -0.89 -22.14 -6.62
C ASP A 42 0.42 -22.40 -5.87
N LYS A 43 0.98 -21.39 -5.18
CA LYS A 43 2.24 -21.48 -4.44
C LYS A 43 1.99 -21.64 -2.95
N GLU A 44 2.90 -22.33 -2.27
CA GLU A 44 2.89 -22.39 -0.81
C GLU A 44 3.23 -21.02 -0.19
N TRP A 45 2.59 -20.70 0.93
CA TRP A 45 2.82 -19.46 1.67
C TRP A 45 4.11 -19.55 2.49
N ASN A 46 5.21 -19.01 1.94
CA ASN A 46 6.52 -18.98 2.60
C ASN A 46 6.81 -17.68 3.36
N HIS A 47 5.86 -16.74 3.40
CA HIS A 47 6.02 -15.47 4.10
C HIS A 47 5.68 -15.63 5.59
N LYS A 48 6.18 -14.73 6.44
CA LYS A 48 5.82 -14.69 7.87
C LYS A 48 4.30 -14.51 8.04
N PRO A 49 3.70 -14.98 9.14
CA PRO A 49 2.30 -14.73 9.45
C PRO A 49 1.97 -13.24 9.41
N VAL A 50 0.80 -12.89 8.86
CA VAL A 50 0.35 -11.51 8.69
C VAL A 50 -1.02 -11.35 9.35
N LEU A 51 -1.16 -10.32 10.17
CA LEU A 51 -2.43 -9.86 10.74
C LEU A 51 -2.62 -8.40 10.34
N TRP A 52 -3.73 -8.09 9.68
CA TRP A 52 -4.12 -6.71 9.38
C TRP A 52 -5.33 -6.34 10.24
N SER A 53 -5.10 -5.47 11.23
CA SER A 53 -6.16 -4.92 12.06
C SER A 53 -6.85 -3.76 11.35
N ALA A 54 -8.18 -3.68 11.46
CA ALA A 54 -8.90 -2.47 11.10
C ALA A 54 -8.42 -1.29 11.96
N VAL A 55 -8.33 -0.09 11.36
CA VAL A 55 -7.85 1.13 12.03
C VAL A 55 -8.95 2.17 12.26
N ASP A 56 -10.11 1.95 11.66
CA ASP A 56 -11.28 2.83 11.65
C ASP A 56 -12.41 2.33 12.57
N GLU A 57 -12.19 1.24 13.31
CA GLU A 57 -13.12 0.75 14.31
C GLU A 57 -13.29 1.80 15.42
N VAL A 58 -14.44 2.47 15.44
CA VAL A 58 -14.89 3.24 16.61
C VAL A 58 -15.25 2.25 17.70
N THR A 59 -14.26 1.81 18.47
CA THR A 59 -14.47 0.95 19.64
C THR A 59 -15.26 1.66 20.75
N THR A 60 -15.43 2.97 20.65
CA THR A 60 -16.24 3.80 21.55
C THR A 60 -17.59 4.13 20.93
N ARG A 61 -18.46 3.13 20.81
CA ARG A 61 -19.90 3.44 20.83
C ARG A 61 -20.17 4.21 22.13
N PRO A 62 -20.86 5.37 22.12
CA PRO A 62 -21.23 6.07 23.34
C PRO A 62 -22.34 5.27 24.02
N GLY A 63 -21.91 4.30 24.82
CA GLY A 63 -22.79 3.32 25.44
C GLY A 63 -22.02 2.05 25.71
N HIS A 64 -21.43 2.00 26.92
CA HIS A 64 -20.91 0.82 27.60
C HIS A 64 -19.43 0.42 27.33
N HIS A 65 -18.57 0.93 28.24
CA HIS A 65 -17.27 0.42 28.70
C HIS A 65 -15.98 0.90 28.02
N SER A 66 -15.43 1.98 28.58
CA SER A 66 -13.99 2.26 28.61
C SER A 66 -13.29 1.26 29.52
N GLY A 67 -12.61 0.28 28.96
CA GLY A 67 -11.75 -0.63 29.71
C GLY A 67 -10.94 -1.46 28.73
N HIS A 68 -9.62 -1.37 28.82
CA HIS A 68 -8.79 -2.50 28.43
C HIS A 68 -9.43 -3.73 29.07
N ALA A 69 -9.80 -4.74 28.26
CA ALA A 69 -10.54 -5.91 28.69
C ALA A 69 -10.05 -6.40 30.06
N GLU A 70 -10.78 -6.01 31.11
CA GLU A 70 -10.57 -6.54 32.44
C GLU A 70 -11.05 -7.97 32.32
N ILE A 71 -10.11 -8.91 32.46
CA ILE A 71 -10.37 -10.35 32.47
C ILE A 71 -11.06 -10.65 33.81
N GLU A 72 -12.32 -10.22 33.95
CA GLU A 72 -13.24 -10.66 34.99
C GLU A 72 -13.65 -12.08 34.62
N GLY A 73 -13.00 -13.05 35.27
CA GLY A 73 -12.87 -14.44 34.85
C GLY A 73 -14.13 -15.32 34.94
N SER A 74 -15.18 -15.00 34.16
CA SER A 74 -16.30 -15.93 33.95
C SER A 74 -17.10 -15.72 32.65
N ALA A 75 -16.73 -14.78 31.79
CA ALA A 75 -17.36 -14.62 30.48
C ALA A 75 -16.82 -15.65 29.47
N ASP A 76 -17.69 -16.25 28.67
CA ASP A 76 -17.29 -17.04 27.50
C ASP A 76 -16.63 -16.07 26.49
N LEU A 77 -15.30 -15.97 26.54
CA LEU A 77 -14.50 -15.06 25.72
C LEU A 77 -14.46 -15.49 24.24
N ILE A 78 -15.05 -16.64 23.92
CA ILE A 78 -15.09 -17.18 22.58
C ILE A 78 -16.42 -16.77 21.96
N GLY A 79 -16.35 -15.83 21.00
CA GLY A 79 -17.49 -15.45 20.18
C GLY A 79 -17.93 -16.55 19.20
N GLY A 80 -18.64 -16.17 18.14
CA GLY A 80 -19.00 -17.09 17.06
C GLY A 80 -17.81 -17.54 16.20
N SER A 81 -17.95 -18.69 15.52
CA SER A 81 -16.96 -19.19 14.55
C SER A 81 -17.61 -19.53 13.20
N ALA A 82 -16.83 -19.43 12.13
CA ALA A 82 -17.20 -19.84 10.78
C ALA A 82 -16.01 -20.52 10.11
N SER A 83 -16.27 -21.53 9.27
CA SER A 83 -15.23 -22.23 8.51
C SER A 83 -15.71 -22.61 7.11
N GLY A 84 -14.77 -22.73 6.18
CA GLY A 84 -15.03 -23.10 4.79
C GLY A 84 -13.77 -23.64 4.12
N ARG A 85 -13.94 -24.33 3.00
CA ARG A 85 -12.85 -24.81 2.14
C ARG A 85 -13.05 -24.23 0.75
N TRP A 86 -11.98 -23.74 0.16
CA TRP A 86 -11.94 -23.28 -1.22
C TRP A 86 -11.62 -24.44 -2.15
#